data_AF-A0A2Z3HFQ2-F1
#
_entry.id   AF-A0A2Z3HFQ2-F1
#
_cell.length_a   1.000
_cell.length_b   1.000
_cell.length_c   1.000
_cell.angle_alpha   90.00
_cell.angle_beta   90.00
_cell.angle_gamma   90.00
#
_symmetry.space_group_name_H-M   'P 1'
#
loop_
_entity.id
_entity.type
_entity.pdbx_description
1 polymer ?
#
loop_
_entity_poly.entity_id
_entity_poly.type
_entity_poly.pdbx_seq_one_letter_code
_entity_poly.pdbx_strand_id
1 'polypeptide(L)'
;MGLLVTAAISVTALIVALIIDVVILATFRLEPPQKTQVVVRTTWGAAMLVANFVIINGALRMKQLESHPLALTACVLGMIPCLGPCFVLGLPFGIWGLTVLNEPRVRRAFR
;
A
#
# COMPACT_ATOMS: atom_id res chain seq x y z
N MET A 1 -7.83 -8.56 -9.68
CA MET A 1 -8.02 -9.46 -8.52
C MET A 1 -6.78 -9.52 -7.64
N GLY A 2 -5.58 -9.77 -8.18
CA GLY A 2 -4.33 -9.83 -7.39
C GLY A 2 -4.06 -8.59 -6.51
N LEU A 3 -4.27 -7.39 -7.05
CA LEU A 3 -4.07 -6.13 -6.30
C LEU A 3 -4.96 -6.01 -5.03
N LEU A 4 -6.18 -6.56 -5.08
CA LEU A 4 -7.13 -6.48 -3.97
C LEU A 4 -6.75 -7.46 -2.86
N VAL A 5 -6.25 -8.62 -3.24
CA VAL A 5 -5.74 -9.64 -2.32
C VAL A 5 -4.45 -9.17 -1.65
N THR A 6 -3.52 -8.57 -2.40
CA THR A 6 -2.29 -8.00 -1.83
C THR A 6 -2.60 -6.83 -0.90
N ALA A 7 -3.60 -6.00 -1.23
CA ALA A 7 -4.02 -4.89 -0.36
C ALA A 7 -4.75 -5.38 0.91
N ALA A 8 -5.56 -6.43 0.81
CA ALA A 8 -6.18 -7.04 2.00
C ALA A 8 -5.12 -7.62 2.94
N ILE A 9 -4.16 -8.38 2.39
CA ILE A 9 -3.07 -8.98 3.16
C ILE A 9 -2.18 -7.89 3.79
N SER A 10 -1.87 -6.81 3.07
CA SER A 10 -1.05 -5.72 3.61
C SER A 10 -1.76 -4.99 4.74
N VAL A 11 -3.07 -4.71 4.59
CA VAL A 11 -3.89 -4.10 5.66
C VAL A 11 -3.95 -4.99 6.89
N THR A 12 -4.17 -6.30 6.72
CA THR A 12 -4.18 -7.24 7.85
C THR A 12 -2.83 -7.29 8.55
N ALA A 13 -1.72 -7.38 7.80
CA ALA A 13 -0.38 -7.39 8.36
C ALA A 13 -0.04 -6.08 9.11
N LEU A 14 -0.47 -4.93 8.57
CA LEU A 14 -0.31 -3.62 9.21
C LEU A 14 -1.10 -3.52 10.52
N ILE A 15 -2.33 -4.00 10.55
CA ILE A 15 -3.16 -4.04 11.76
C ILE A 15 -2.50 -4.90 12.84
N VAL A 16 -2.01 -6.09 12.47
CA VAL A 16 -1.31 -6.98 13.40
C VAL A 16 -0.04 -6.34 13.94
N ALA A 17 0.76 -5.69 13.08
CA ALA A 17 1.97 -4.99 13.51
C ALA A 17 1.66 -3.83 14.49
N LEU A 18 0.60 -3.05 14.22
CA LEU A 18 0.12 -1.98 15.09
C LEU A 18 -0.30 -2.52 16.47
N ILE A 19 -1.03 -3.64 16.49
CA ILE A 19 -1.44 -4.28 17.75
C ILE A 19 -0.20 -4.73 18.54
N ILE A 20 0.77 -5.36 17.87
CA ILE A 20 2.02 -5.79 18.51
C ILE A 20 2.78 -4.57 19.07
N ASP A 21 2.89 -3.47 18.32
CA ASP A 21 3.55 -2.24 18.77
C ASP A 21 2.87 -1.63 20.01
N VAL A 22 1.55 -1.57 20.01
CA VAL A 22 0.76 -1.10 21.15
C VAL A 22 0.92 -2.01 22.36
N VAL A 23 0.89 -3.34 22.16
CA VAL A 23 1.12 -4.31 23.23
C VAL A 23 2.52 -4.15 23.81
N ILE A 24 3.55 -4.04 22.97
CA ILE A 24 4.94 -3.87 23.43
C ILE A 24 5.08 -2.57 24.23
N LEU A 25 4.49 -1.46 23.76
CA LEU A 25 4.48 -0.18 24.48
C LEU A 25 3.76 -0.26 25.83
N ALA A 26 2.69 -1.05 25.93
CA ALA A 26 1.88 -1.19 27.13
C ALA A 26 2.46 -2.18 28.15
N THR A 27 3.11 -3.26 27.71
CA THR A 27 3.59 -4.34 28.58
C THR A 27 5.07 -4.22 28.93
N PHE A 28 5.91 -3.68 28.04
CA PHE A 28 7.35 -3.60 28.25
C PHE A 28 7.79 -2.17 28.57
N ARG A 29 8.59 -2.00 29.63
CA ARG A 29 9.35 -0.76 29.84
C ARG A 29 10.49 -0.70 28.83
N LEU A 30 10.17 -0.17 27.66
CA LEU A 30 11.15 0.09 26.62
C LEU A 30 12.12 1.20 27.05
N GLU A 31 13.40 1.01 26.73
CA GLU A 31 14.41 2.06 26.87
C GLU A 31 14.17 3.17 25.81
N PRO A 32 14.58 4.43 26.08
CA PRO A 32 14.36 5.56 25.16
C PRO A 32 14.73 5.30 23.68
N PRO A 33 15.86 4.64 23.34
CA PRO A 33 16.16 4.34 21.94
C PRO A 33 15.14 3.39 21.30
N GLN A 34 14.61 2.41 22.04
CA GLN A 34 13.61 1.47 21.53
C GLN A 34 12.23 2.12 21.40
N LYS A 35 11.83 2.99 22.35
CA LYS A 35 10.57 3.74 22.26
C LYS A 35 10.48 4.57 20.99
N THR A 36 11.56 5.29 20.67
CA THR A 36 11.60 6.12 19.45
C THR A 36 11.46 5.25 18.19
N GLN A 37 12.10 4.08 18.14
CA GLN A 37 11.96 3.19 16.98
C GLN A 37 10.53 2.63 16.83
N VAL A 38 9.90 2.23 17.93
CA VAL A 38 8.51 1.74 17.89
C VAL A 38 7.54 2.85 17.47
N VAL A 39 7.71 4.07 18.00
CA VAL A 39 6.89 5.22 17.59
C VAL A 39 7.09 5.51 16.11
N VAL A 40 8.33 5.67 15.63
CA VAL A 40 8.63 5.92 14.21
C VAL A 40 8.03 4.84 13.31
N ARG A 41 8.15 3.57 13.68
CA ARG A 41 7.54 2.45 12.95
C ARG A 41 6.02 2.56 12.88
N THR A 42 5.39 2.89 14.01
CA THR A 42 3.93 3.01 14.11
C THR A 42 3.40 4.19 13.28
N THR A 43 4.05 5.36 13.37
CA THR A 43 3.68 6.56 12.60
C THR A 43 3.86 6.34 11.11
N TRP A 44 4.97 5.69 10.72
CA TRP A 44 5.21 5.30 9.34
C TRP A 44 4.10 4.38 8.83
N GLY A 45 3.78 3.32 9.58
CA GLY A 45 2.72 2.36 9.28
C GLY A 45 1.34 2.99 9.04
N ALA A 46 0.96 3.97 9.87
CA ALA A 46 -0.32 4.68 9.73
C ALA A 46 -0.43 5.46 8.40
N ALA A 47 0.65 6.12 7.95
CA ALA A 47 0.67 6.80 6.65
C ALA A 47 0.47 5.81 5.48
N MET A 48 0.96 4.57 5.62
CA MET A 48 0.82 3.52 4.60
C MET A 48 -0.61 3.02 4.48
N LEU A 49 -1.38 3.03 5.57
CA LEU A 49 -2.80 2.66 5.56
C LEU A 49 -3.59 3.59 4.64
N VAL A 50 -3.28 4.89 4.69
CA VAL A 50 -3.86 5.89 3.77
C VAL A 50 -3.45 5.61 2.32
N ALA A 51 -2.17 5.30 2.07
CA ALA A 51 -1.69 4.97 0.73
C ALA A 51 -2.34 3.70 0.15
N ASN A 52 -2.52 2.64 0.96
CA ASN A 52 -3.24 1.43 0.55
C ASN A 52 -4.69 1.74 0.17
N PHE A 53 -5.35 2.65 0.88
CA PHE A 53 -6.69 3.08 0.54
C PHE A 53 -6.75 3.73 -0.86
N VAL A 54 -5.75 4.55 -1.20
CA VAL A 54 -5.62 5.14 -2.55
C VAL A 54 -5.38 4.07 -3.60
N ILE A 55 -4.54 3.07 -3.33
CA ILE A 55 -4.25 1.96 -4.25
C ILE A 55 -5.51 1.12 -4.51
N ILE A 56 -6.29 0.79 -3.46
CA ILE A 56 -7.55 0.05 -3.59
C ILE A 56 -8.54 0.84 -4.45
N ASN A 57 -8.68 2.15 -4.19
CA ASN A 57 -9.56 3.01 -4.99
C ASN A 57 -9.10 3.09 -6.45
N GLY A 58 -7.79 3.21 -6.70
CA GLY A 58 -7.22 3.17 -8.04
C GLY A 58 -7.48 1.84 -8.75
N ALA A 59 -7.37 0.71 -8.05
CA ALA A 59 -7.65 -0.62 -8.59
C ALA A 59 -9.14 -0.83 -8.92
N LEU A 60 -10.04 -0.29 -8.09
CA LEU A 60 -11.47 -0.30 -8.35
C LEU A 60 -11.82 0.56 -9.57
N ARG A 61 -11.19 1.72 -9.71
CA ARG A 61 -11.33 2.60 -10.87
C ARG A 61 -10.75 2.01 -12.16
N MET A 62 -9.66 1.24 -12.06
CA MET A 62 -9.17 0.42 -13.17
C MET A 62 -10.20 -0.62 -13.63
N LYS A 63 -10.90 -1.25 -12.69
CA LYS A 63 -11.96 -2.22 -13.00
C LYS A 63 -13.17 -1.54 -13.65
N GLN A 64 -13.45 -0.29 -13.27
CA GLN A 64 -14.55 0.51 -13.82
C GLN A 64 -14.17 1.25 -15.10
N LEU A 65 -12.89 1.20 -15.53
CA LEU A 65 -12.37 1.96 -16.67
C LEU A 65 -12.67 3.47 -16.55
N GLU A 66 -12.63 4.00 -15.32
CA GLU A 66 -12.85 5.43 -15.06
C GLU A 66 -11.56 6.10 -14.58
N SER A 67 -11.24 7.26 -15.15
CA SER A 67 -10.15 8.13 -14.67
C SER A 67 -8.74 7.51 -14.76
N HIS A 68 -8.24 7.38 -15.98
CA HIS A 68 -6.86 6.95 -16.30
C HIS A 68 -5.75 7.60 -15.40
N PRO A 69 -5.73 8.92 -15.14
CA PRO A 69 -4.68 9.52 -14.30
C PRO A 69 -4.72 9.07 -12.83
N LEU A 70 -5.90 8.77 -12.27
CA LEU A 70 -6.03 8.25 -10.90
C LEU A 70 -5.55 6.80 -10.78
N ALA A 71 -5.78 5.99 -11.81
CA ALA A 71 -5.25 4.63 -11.87
C ALA A 71 -3.72 4.64 -11.98
N LEU A 72 -3.17 5.59 -12.74
CA LEU A 72 -1.73 5.72 -12.97
C LEU A 72 -1.00 6.20 -11.71
N THR A 73 -1.55 7.19 -10.99
CA THR A 73 -1.01 7.64 -9.70
C THR A 73 -1.06 6.54 -8.64
N ALA A 74 -2.12 5.72 -8.62
CA ALA A 74 -2.20 4.56 -7.73
C ALA A 74 -1.09 3.51 -8.00
N CYS A 75 -0.77 3.22 -9.26
CA CYS A 75 0.34 2.34 -9.62
C CYS A 75 1.70 2.91 -9.22
N VAL A 76 1.94 4.19 -9.50
CA VAL A 76 3.19 4.87 -9.14
C VAL A 76 3.36 4.91 -7.63
N LEU A 77 2.30 5.24 -6.87
CA LEU A 77 2.30 5.20 -5.41
C LEU A 77 2.58 3.80 -4.85
N GLY A 78 2.06 2.76 -5.50
CA GLY A 78 2.34 1.36 -5.14
C GLY A 78 3.77 0.90 -5.42
N MET A 79 4.51 1.60 -6.28
CA MET A 79 5.91 1.31 -6.62
C MET A 79 6.93 2.01 -5.72
N ILE A 80 6.52 2.98 -4.89
CA ILE A 80 7.46 3.72 -4.05
C ILE A 80 8.01 2.78 -2.94
N PRO A 81 9.34 2.56 -2.86
CA PRO A 81 9.92 1.44 -2.07
C PRO A 81 9.83 1.56 -0.55
N CYS A 82 9.27 2.64 -0.01
CA CYS A 82 9.31 2.90 1.41
C CYS A 82 8.25 2.08 2.19
N LEU A 83 7.73 0.99 1.60
CA LEU A 83 6.46 0.36 1.95
C LEU A 83 6.52 -1.00 2.71
N GLY A 84 7.64 -1.31 3.37
CA GLY A 84 7.79 -2.53 4.19
C GLY A 84 8.01 -3.82 3.36
N PRO A 85 8.03 -5.02 3.99
CA PRO A 85 8.48 -6.27 3.35
C PRO A 85 7.63 -6.73 2.16
N CYS A 86 6.44 -6.14 1.96
CA CYS A 86 5.58 -6.39 0.79
C CYS A 86 6.04 -5.67 -0.49
N PHE A 87 7.15 -4.93 -0.48
CA PHE A 87 7.79 -4.35 -1.68
C PHE A 87 7.96 -5.37 -2.82
N VAL A 88 8.28 -6.63 -2.48
CA VAL A 88 8.47 -7.72 -3.45
C VAL A 88 7.21 -8.00 -4.26
N LEU A 89 6.03 -7.75 -3.69
CA LEU A 89 4.75 -7.90 -4.38
C LEU A 89 4.28 -6.57 -4.98
N GLY A 90 4.47 -5.44 -4.29
CA GLY A 90 4.09 -4.11 -4.79
C GLY A 90 4.78 -3.73 -6.11
N LEU A 91 6.06 -4.08 -6.27
CA LEU A 91 6.82 -3.84 -7.49
C LEU A 91 6.27 -4.56 -8.74
N PRO A 92 6.18 -5.90 -8.78
CA PRO A 92 5.71 -6.60 -9.98
C PRO A 92 4.27 -6.24 -10.32
N PHE A 93 3.41 -6.06 -9.31
CA PHE A 93 2.02 -5.65 -9.54
C PHE A 93 1.90 -4.18 -9.97
N GLY A 94 2.72 -3.28 -9.42
CA GLY A 94 2.78 -1.87 -9.84
C GLY A 94 3.30 -1.70 -11.26
N ILE A 95 4.38 -2.41 -11.61
CA ILE A 95 4.94 -2.44 -12.97
C ILE A 95 3.91 -3.00 -13.95
N TRP A 96 3.25 -4.12 -13.61
CA TRP A 96 2.22 -4.72 -14.46
C TRP A 96 1.01 -3.79 -14.64
N GLY A 97 0.59 -3.09 -13.58
CA GLY A 97 -0.48 -2.09 -13.68
C GLY A 97 -0.08 -0.93 -14.60
N LEU A 98 1.18 -0.49 -14.55
CA LEU A 98 1.71 0.56 -15.41
C LEU A 98 1.77 0.14 -16.88
N THR A 99 2.18 -1.10 -17.18
CA THR A 99 2.22 -1.63 -18.54
C THR A 99 0.81 -1.79 -19.11
N VAL A 100 -0.13 -2.32 -18.33
CA VAL A 100 -1.54 -2.43 -18.72
C VAL A 100 -2.17 -1.05 -18.97
N LEU A 101 -1.88 -0.04 -18.14
CA LEU A 101 -2.39 1.32 -18.34
C LEU A 101 -1.77 2.04 -19.55
N ASN A 102 -0.53 1.72 -19.90
CA ASN A 102 0.14 2.28 -21.08
C ASN A 102 -0.29 1.60 -22.39
N GLU A 103 -0.98 0.46 -22.31
CA GLU A 103 -1.53 -0.21 -23.49
C GLU A 103 -2.57 0.71 -24.19
N PRO A 104 -2.39 1.06 -25.48
CA PRO A 104 -3.29 1.97 -26.18
C PRO A 104 -4.75 1.50 -26.22
N ARG A 105 -4.97 0.17 -26.23
CA ARG A 105 -6.31 -0.43 -26.18
C ARG A 105 -7.01 -0.16 -24.85
N VAL A 106 -6.26 -0.30 -23.76
CA VAL A 106 -6.77 -0.06 -22.40
C VAL A 106 -7.01 1.43 -22.20
N ARG A 107 -6.06 2.29 -22.61
CA ARG A 107 -6.22 3.75 -22.52
C ARG A 107 -7.45 4.29 -23.26
N ARG A 108 -7.85 3.66 -24.36
CA ARG A 108 -9.09 4.00 -25.10
C ARG A 108 -10.36 3.45 -24.46
N ALA A 109 -10.24 2.40 -23.64
CA ALA A 109 -11.36 1.84 -22.90
C ALA A 109 -11.69 2.67 -21.65
N PHE A 110 -10.72 3.43 -21.13
CA PHE A 110 -10.95 4.42 -20.07
C PHE A 110 -11.82 5.58 -20.58
N ARG A 111 -12.88 5.90 -19.84
CA ARG A 111 -13.73 7.08 -20.04
C ARG A 111 -13.17 8.30 -19.31
#